data_AF-A0A366RSN5-F1
#
_entry.id   AF-A0A366RSN5-F1
#
_cell.length_a   1.000
_cell.length_b   1.000
_cell.length_c   1.000
_cell.angle_alpha   90.00
_cell.angle_beta   90.00
_cell.angle_gamma   90.00
#
_symmetry.space_group_name_H-M   'P 1'
#
loop_
_entity.id
_entity.type
_entity.pdbx_description
1 polymer ?
#
loop_
_entity_poly.entity_id
_entity_poly.type
_entity_poly.pdbx_seq_one_letter_code
_entity_poly.pdbx_strand_id
1 'polypeptide(L)'
;MGGDMIWAPGGQIQDEVRSRGIDGDIRPHYGMAPYTGEVLYLFEVSSGKFFFYNAIDGSMLQVNDPSDLKSIVDILDDENKGLPALNIEEV
;
A
#
# COMPACT_ATOMS: atom_id res chain seq x y z
N MET A 1 -13.72 -12.31 6.81
CA MET A 1 -13.64 -13.19 5.62
C MET A 1 -13.39 -12.41 4.31
N GLY A 2 -12.83 -11.19 4.35
CA GLY A 2 -12.55 -10.38 3.14
C GLY A 2 -11.05 -10.19 2.83
N GLY A 3 -10.15 -10.48 3.78
CA GLY A 3 -8.71 -10.35 3.59
C GLY A 3 -8.16 -11.32 2.54
N ASP A 4 -8.68 -12.55 2.51
CA ASP A 4 -8.19 -13.56 1.57
C ASP A 4 -8.50 -13.21 0.10
N MET A 5 -9.66 -12.60 -0.20
CA MET A 5 -9.95 -12.21 -1.60
C MET A 5 -9.07 -11.07 -2.13
N ILE A 6 -8.53 -10.26 -1.21
CA ILE A 6 -7.68 -9.10 -1.54
C ILE A 6 -6.21 -9.52 -1.64
N TRP A 7 -5.75 -10.36 -0.70
CA TRP A 7 -4.33 -10.67 -0.49
C TRP A 7 -3.90 -12.09 -0.87
N ALA A 8 -4.83 -13.04 -1.05
CA ALA A 8 -4.45 -14.40 -1.40
C ALA A 8 -3.81 -14.45 -2.79
N PRO A 9 -3.09 -15.54 -3.13
CA PRO A 9 -2.64 -15.79 -4.49
C PRO A 9 -3.82 -15.78 -5.47
N GLY A 10 -3.73 -14.97 -6.52
CA GLY A 10 -4.83 -14.68 -7.46
C GLY A 10 -5.86 -13.69 -6.94
N GLY A 11 -5.56 -12.99 -5.83
CA GLY A 11 -6.38 -11.94 -5.27
C GLY A 11 -6.15 -10.59 -5.95
N GLN A 12 -7.05 -9.64 -5.67
CA GLN A 12 -7.11 -8.34 -6.33
C GLN A 12 -5.76 -7.60 -6.34
N ILE A 13 -5.06 -7.54 -5.21
CA ILE A 13 -3.77 -6.79 -5.15
C ILE A 13 -2.70 -7.48 -6.00
N GLN A 14 -2.69 -8.82 -6.06
CA GLN A 14 -1.70 -9.53 -6.87
C GLN A 14 -1.90 -9.26 -8.36
N ASP A 15 -3.14 -9.21 -8.83
CA ASP A 15 -3.46 -8.88 -10.22
C ASP A 15 -3.10 -7.43 -10.56
N GLU A 16 -3.38 -6.49 -9.65
CA GLU A 16 -3.05 -5.07 -9.82
C GLU A 16 -1.53 -4.82 -9.84
N VAL A 17 -0.77 -5.47 -8.96
CA VAL A 17 0.70 -5.35 -8.91
C VAL A 17 1.31 -5.92 -10.20
N ARG A 18 0.83 -7.09 -10.65
CA ARG A 18 1.32 -7.73 -11.88
C ARG A 18 0.93 -6.98 -13.14
N SER A 19 -0.26 -6.39 -13.22
CA SER A 19 -0.71 -5.63 -14.39
C SER A 19 0.15 -4.40 -14.67
N ARG A 20 0.81 -3.87 -13.63
CA ARG A 20 1.77 -2.75 -13.69
C ARG A 20 3.22 -3.20 -13.92
N GLY A 21 3.46 -4.49 -14.16
CA GLY A 21 4.80 -5.04 -14.39
C GLY A 21 5.68 -5.09 -13.13
N ILE A 22 5.07 -5.06 -11.95
CA ILE A 22 5.77 -5.21 -10.68
C ILE A 22 5.76 -6.70 -10.31
N ASP A 23 6.95 -7.29 -10.22
CA ASP A 23 7.13 -8.69 -9.84
C ASP A 23 7.66 -8.81 -8.40
N GLY A 24 7.12 -9.77 -7.65
CA GLY A 24 7.60 -10.06 -6.30
C GLY A 24 6.57 -10.72 -5.39
N ASP A 25 7.04 -11.17 -4.23
CA ASP A 25 6.17 -11.60 -3.14
C ASP A 25 5.55 -10.37 -2.48
N ILE A 26 4.22 -10.39 -2.34
CA ILE A 26 3.44 -9.32 -1.71
C ILE A 26 3.28 -9.62 -0.23
N ARG A 27 3.63 -8.66 0.61
CA ARG A 27 3.45 -8.71 2.07
C ARG A 27 2.54 -7.58 2.53
N PRO A 28 1.29 -7.86 2.91
CA PRO A 28 0.40 -6.84 3.47
C PRO A 28 0.91 -6.38 4.84
N HIS A 29 0.92 -5.06 5.08
CA HIS A 29 1.39 -4.47 6.33
C HIS A 29 0.29 -3.71 7.07
N TYR A 30 -0.45 -2.86 6.36
CA TYR A 30 -1.44 -1.98 6.96
C TYR A 30 -2.64 -1.79 6.04
N GLY A 31 -3.83 -1.63 6.62
CA GLY A 31 -5.05 -1.33 5.88
C GLY A 31 -5.89 -0.36 6.68
N MET A 32 -6.13 0.83 6.14
CA MET A 32 -7.02 1.80 6.76
C MET A 32 -8.46 1.48 6.33
N ALA A 33 -9.31 1.27 7.32
CA ALA A 33 -10.71 0.91 7.13
C ALA A 33 -11.58 2.17 6.86
N PRO A 34 -12.71 2.03 6.17
CA PRO A 34 -13.46 3.11 5.50
C PRO A 34 -14.11 4.20 6.38
N TYR A 35 -13.85 4.26 7.69
CA TYR A 35 -14.42 5.32 8.54
C TYR A 35 -13.84 6.71 8.23
N THR A 36 -12.75 6.79 7.47
CA THR A 36 -12.17 8.03 6.93
C THR A 36 -12.58 8.33 5.49
N GLY A 37 -13.37 7.46 4.84
CA GLY A 37 -13.74 7.62 3.43
C GLY A 37 -12.65 7.21 2.43
N GLU A 38 -11.54 6.63 2.90
CA GLU A 38 -10.46 6.09 2.08
C GLU A 38 -10.25 4.60 2.42
N VAL A 39 -10.11 3.76 1.40
CA VAL A 39 -9.70 2.36 1.58
C VAL A 39 -8.29 2.24 1.03
N LEU A 40 -7.32 2.52 1.90
CA LEU A 40 -5.90 2.52 1.53
C LEU A 40 -5.19 1.32 2.15
N TYR A 41 -4.51 0.55 1.30
CA TYR A 41 -3.76 -0.64 1.68
C TYR A 41 -2.26 -0.41 1.49
N LEU A 42 -1.47 -0.56 2.55
CA LEU A 42 -0.01 -0.57 2.50
C LEU A 42 0.50 -2.00 2.43
N PHE A 43 1.37 -2.26 1.46
CA PHE A 43 2.04 -3.55 1.29
C PHE A 43 3.46 -3.36 0.77
N GLU A 44 4.27 -4.39 0.97
CA GLU A 44 5.63 -4.48 0.45
C GLU A 44 5.67 -5.48 -0.71
N VAL A 45 6.38 -5.15 -1.78
CA VAL A 45 6.62 -6.06 -2.91
C VAL A 45 8.11 -6.27 -3.07
N SER A 46 8.55 -7.53 -2.96
CA SER A 46 9.97 -7.87 -2.85
C SER A 46 10.65 -7.14 -1.66
N SER A 47 11.86 -7.53 -1.26
CA SER A 47 12.48 -6.90 -0.09
C SER A 47 12.76 -5.41 -0.32
N GLY A 48 12.02 -4.53 0.34
CA GLY A 48 12.32 -3.11 0.49
C GLY A 48 11.57 -2.11 -0.40
N LYS A 49 10.51 -2.51 -1.14
CA LYS A 49 9.65 -1.55 -1.85
C LYS A 49 8.24 -1.55 -1.26
N PHE A 50 7.78 -0.38 -0.85
CA PHE A 50 6.45 -0.19 -0.26
C PHE A 50 5.51 0.49 -1.24
N PHE A 51 4.25 0.08 -1.21
CA PHE A 51 3.20 0.58 -2.09
C PHE A 51 1.92 0.81 -1.30
N PHE A 52 1.21 1.87 -1.65
CA PHE A 52 -0.18 2.06 -1.29
C PHE A 52 -1.08 1.71 -2.47
N TYR A 53 -2.17 1.00 -2.20
CA TYR A 53 -3.26 0.80 -3.15
C TYR A 53 -4.53 1.42 -2.60
N ASN A 54 -5.11 2.33 -3.37
CA ASN A 54 -6.41 2.91 -3.07
C ASN A 54 -7.50 2.06 -3.74
N ALA A 55 -8.30 1.35 -2.95
CA ALA A 55 -9.34 0.49 -3.47
C ALA A 55 -10.61 1.24 -3.91
N ILE A 56 -10.66 2.56 -3.77
CA ILE A 56 -11.78 3.39 -4.25
C ILE A 56 -11.61 3.73 -5.73
N ASP A 57 -10.42 4.20 -6.12
CA ASP A 57 -10.13 4.64 -7.50
C ASP A 57 -9.19 3.68 -8.26
N GLY A 58 -8.58 2.70 -7.57
CA GLY A 58 -7.65 1.75 -8.15
C GLY A 58 -6.24 2.31 -8.35
N SER A 59 -5.93 3.50 -7.82
CA SER A 59 -4.59 4.09 -7.91
C SER A 59 -3.58 3.31 -7.07
N MET A 60 -2.34 3.28 -7.55
CA MET A 60 -1.21 2.66 -6.86
C MET A 60 -0.08 3.68 -6.72
N LEU A 61 0.40 3.85 -5.49
CA LEU A 61 1.42 4.84 -5.15
C LEU A 61 2.63 4.09 -4.59
N GLN A 62 3.80 4.23 -5.21
CA GLN A 62 5.06 3.72 -4.67
C GLN A 62 5.62 4.70 -3.63
N VAL A 63 6.07 4.18 -2.49
CA VAL A 63 6.84 4.96 -1.51
C VAL A 63 8.31 4.95 -1.91
N ASN A 64 8.82 6.12 -2.28
CA ASN A 64 10.21 6.34 -2.62
C ASN A 64 11.06 6.69 -1.40
N ASP A 65 10.47 7.34 -0.39
CA ASP A 65 11.10 7.61 0.91
C ASP A 65 10.02 7.82 2.00
N PRO A 66 10.18 7.25 3.21
CA PRO A 66 11.27 6.40 3.68
C PRO A 66 11.20 4.94 3.19
N SER A 67 12.32 4.23 3.24
CA SER A 67 12.47 2.84 2.72
C SER A 67 12.22 1.74 3.75
N ASP A 68 11.71 2.08 4.94
CA ASP A 68 11.40 1.12 6.00
C ASP A 68 9.98 1.32 6.56
N LEU A 69 9.34 0.21 6.91
CA LEU A 69 7.94 0.20 7.36
C LEU A 69 7.72 1.07 8.60
N LYS A 70 8.67 1.07 9.53
CA LYS A 70 8.52 1.79 10.80
C LYS A 70 8.43 3.29 10.54
N SER A 71 9.34 3.84 9.75
CA SER A 71 9.34 5.25 9.41
C SER A 71 8.08 5.65 8.62
N ILE A 72 7.58 4.78 7.74
CA ILE A 72 6.31 5.01 7.02
C ILE A 72 5.15 5.11 8.01
N VAL A 73 5.01 4.13 8.91
CA VAL A 73 3.94 4.11 9.92
C VAL A 73 4.06 5.28 10.89
N ASP A 74 5.27 5.59 11.36
CA ASP A 74 5.52 6.74 12.25
C ASP A 74 5.09 8.08 11.61
N ILE A 75 5.19 8.21 10.28
CA ILE A 75 4.70 9.39 9.54
C ILE A 75 3.17 9.38 9.41
N LEU A 76 2.57 8.21 9.17
CA LEU A 76 1.11 8.07 9.03
C LEU A 76 0.38 8.29 10.36
N ASP A 77 0.94 7.81 11.47
CA ASP A 77 0.38 7.96 12.82
C ASP A 77 0.59 9.38 13.39
N ASP A 78 1.42 10.21 12.74
CA ASP A 78 1.61 11.61 13.12
C ASP A 78 0.41 12.45 12.64
N GLU A 79 -0.37 12.95 13.60
CA GLU A 79 -1.60 13.75 13.39
C GLU A 79 -1.40 14.99 12.51
N ASN A 80 -0.15 15.44 12.29
CA ASN A 80 0.17 16.64 11.51
C ASN A 80 0.78 16.35 10.13
N LYS A 81 1.04 15.08 9.78
CA LYS A 81 1.76 14.70 8.57
C LYS A 81 0.90 13.89 7.60
N GLY A 82 0.54 12.67 7.99
CA GLY A 82 -0.19 11.73 7.13
C GLY A 82 0.51 11.45 5.79
N LEU A 83 -0.28 11.04 4.79
CA LEU A 83 0.20 10.70 3.44
C LEU A 83 1.00 11.82 2.74
N PRO A 84 0.62 13.11 2.81
CA PRO A 84 1.36 14.18 2.13
C PRO A 84 2.81 14.37 2.59
N ALA A 85 3.18 13.82 3.75
CA ALA A 85 4.56 13.88 4.24
C ALA A 85 5.46 12.75 3.71
N LEU A 86 4.89 11.76 3.03
CA LEU A 86 5.64 10.70 2.38
C LEU A 86 6.05 11.13 0.97
N ASN A 87 7.24 10.70 0.54
CA ASN A 87 7.64 10.84 -0.85
C ASN A 87 7.03 9.68 -1.65
N ILE A 88 5.91 9.95 -2.32
CA ILE A 88 5.13 8.96 -3.07
C ILE A 88 4.94 9.37 -4.53
N GLU A 89 4.94 8.39 -5.43
CA GLU A 89 4.71 8.57 -6.86
C GLU A 89 3.72 7.53 -7.40
N GLU A 90 2.87 7.92 -8.34
CA GLU A 90 1.92 7.02 -9.00
C GLU A 90 2.64 6.10 -10.01
N VAL A 91 2.19 4.84 -10.08
CA VAL A 91 2.81 3.75 -10.89
C VAL A 91 1.84 3.17 -11.91
#